data_AF-A0A1J5WKE2-F1
#
_entry.id   AF-A0A1J5WKE2-F1
#
_cell.length_a   1.000
_cell.length_b   1.000
_cell.length_c   1.000
_cell.angle_alpha   90.00
_cell.angle_beta   90.00
_cell.angle_gamma   90.00
#
_symmetry.space_group_name_H-M   'P 1'
#
loop_
_entity.id
_entity.type
_entity.pdbx_description
1 polymer ?
#
loop_
_entity_poly.entity_id
_entity_poly.type
_entity_poly.pdbx_seq_one_letter_code
_entity_poly.pdbx_strand_id
1 'polypeptide(L)'
;LIDPETMAVKICDFGLCVHAASERNPDILCLASIMVYLYTGEFHAVYQYFEDKPACPGSFFKESESIWMKMTKTLSNNGMDFFGHLLDGTPAKHLLKHPFFSEDSEPYRSAVGREKEMVRREHRTRS
;
A
#
# COMPACT_ATOMS: atom_id res chain seq x y z
N LEU A 1 1.14 -1.86 13.12
CA LEU A 1 0.25 -1.39 14.21
C LEU A 1 -0.14 0.06 13.93
N ILE A 2 -1.38 0.44 14.19
CA ILE A 2 -1.88 1.81 14.00
C ILE A 2 -2.40 2.29 15.35
N ASP A 3 -1.90 3.43 15.81
CA ASP A 3 -2.50 4.16 16.92
C ASP A 3 -3.68 4.97 16.38
N PRO A 4 -4.94 4.67 16.78
CA PRO A 4 -6.11 5.34 16.24
C PRO A 4 -6.22 6.81 16.67
N GLU A 5 -5.61 7.21 17.79
CA GLU A 5 -5.68 8.59 18.30
C GLU A 5 -4.75 9.51 17.51
N THR A 6 -3.54 9.04 17.23
CA THR A 6 -2.50 9.83 16.56
C THR A 6 -2.37 9.53 15.07
N MET A 7 -3.06 8.48 14.59
CA MET A 7 -2.84 7.86 13.28
C MET A 7 -1.38 7.41 13.05
N ALA A 8 -0.58 7.30 14.11
CA ALA A 8 0.80 6.88 14.00
C ALA A 8 0.88 5.39 13.61
N VAL A 9 1.67 5.11 12.58
CA VAL A 9 1.93 3.74 12.10
C VAL A 9 3.27 3.27 12.65
N LYS A 10 3.26 2.13 13.34
CA LYS A 10 4.46 1.43 13.82
C LYS A 10 4.60 0.09 13.10
N ILE A 11 5.74 -0.14 12.47
CA ILE A 11 6.10 -1.44 11.89
C ILE A 11 6.51 -2.39 13.02
N CYS A 12 6.10 -3.64 12.94
CA CYS A 12 6.37 -4.67 13.95
C CYS A 12 6.73 -6.01 13.27
N ASP A 13 6.97 -7.04 14.08
CA ASP A 13 7.29 -8.40 13.61
C ASP A 13 8.60 -8.53 12.82
N PHE A 14 9.71 -8.12 13.47
CA PHE A 14 11.05 -8.20 12.91
C PHE A 14 11.68 -9.61 13.05
N GLY A 15 10.91 -10.65 13.39
CA GLY A 15 11.42 -11.99 13.68
C GLY A 15 12.09 -12.69 12.49
N LEU A 16 11.76 -12.26 11.26
CA LEU A 16 12.33 -12.75 10.00
C LEU A 16 13.24 -11.73 9.31
N CYS A 17 13.51 -10.58 9.93
CA CYS A 17 14.35 -9.57 9.31
C CYS A 17 15.80 -10.05 9.22
N VAL A 18 16.40 -9.80 8.06
CA VAL A 18 17.82 -10.08 7.80
C VAL A 18 18.56 -8.79 7.52
N HIS A 19 19.84 -8.75 7.87
CA HIS A 19 20.69 -7.65 7.45
C HIS A 19 20.91 -7.74 5.93
N ALA A 20 20.56 -6.69 5.20
CA ALA A 20 20.81 -6.57 3.78
C ALA A 20 21.78 -5.41 3.52
N ALA A 21 22.93 -5.73 2.90
CA ALA A 21 23.90 -4.72 2.47
C ALA A 21 23.46 -3.96 1.20
N SER A 22 22.49 -4.53 0.46
CA SER A 22 21.92 -3.94 -0.74
C SER A 22 20.81 -2.96 -0.38
N GLU A 23 20.80 -1.81 -1.05
CA GLU A 23 19.69 -0.85 -0.96
C GLU A 23 18.47 -1.26 -1.79
N ARG A 24 18.63 -2.23 -2.71
CA ARG A 24 17.50 -2.90 -3.35
C ARG A 24 16.90 -3.88 -2.34
N ASN A 25 15.66 -3.60 -1.95
CA ASN A 25 14.95 -4.35 -0.92
C ASN A 25 13.60 -4.86 -1.49
N PRO A 26 13.36 -6.19 -1.52
CA PRO A 26 12.07 -6.75 -1.93
C PRO A 26 10.89 -6.30 -1.06
N ASP A 27 11.12 -5.82 0.16
CA ASP A 27 10.09 -5.26 1.04
C ASP A 27 9.33 -4.09 0.37
N ILE A 28 9.95 -3.40 -0.60
CA ILE A 28 9.31 -2.35 -1.40
C ILE A 28 8.13 -2.91 -2.24
N LEU A 29 8.22 -4.15 -2.71
CA LEU A 29 7.13 -4.80 -3.44
C LEU A 29 5.99 -5.21 -2.49
N CYS A 30 6.31 -5.53 -1.23
CA CYS A 30 5.30 -5.71 -0.20
C CYS A 30 4.54 -4.40 0.08
N LEU A 31 5.23 -3.26 0.07
CA LEU A 31 4.58 -1.95 0.17
C LEU A 31 3.64 -1.67 -1.02
N ALA A 32 4.02 -2.04 -2.24
CA ALA A 32 3.13 -1.96 -3.41
C ALA A 32 1.87 -2.81 -3.21
N SER A 33 2.01 -4.03 -2.68
CA SER A 33 0.88 -4.93 -2.37
C SER A 33 -0.07 -4.32 -1.34
N ILE A 34 0.49 -3.68 -0.30
CA ILE A 34 -0.29 -2.95 0.71
C ILE A 34 -1.05 -1.78 0.06
N MET A 35 -0.42 -1.04 -0.84
CA MET A 35 -1.06 0.07 -1.55
C MET A 35 -2.23 -0.42 -2.40
N VAL A 36 -2.06 -1.52 -3.15
CA VAL A 36 -3.18 -2.16 -3.88
C VAL A 36 -4.32 -2.51 -2.93
N TYR A 37 -4.02 -3.16 -1.81
CA TYR A 37 -5.05 -3.52 -0.83
C TYR A 37 -5.79 -2.30 -0.28
N LEU A 38 -5.08 -1.24 0.09
CA LEU A 38 -5.69 -0.03 0.67
C LEU A 38 -6.60 0.71 -0.32
N TYR A 39 -6.24 0.76 -1.61
CA TYR A 39 -6.98 1.51 -2.62
C TYR A 39 -8.04 0.68 -3.36
N THR A 40 -7.96 -0.65 -3.34
CA THR A 40 -8.91 -1.54 -4.03
C THR A 40 -9.75 -2.40 -3.10
N GLY A 41 -9.31 -2.59 -1.84
CA GLY A 41 -9.92 -3.51 -0.88
C GLY A 41 -9.55 -4.99 -1.10
N GLU A 42 -8.77 -5.30 -2.14
CA GLU A 42 -8.39 -6.67 -2.51
C GLU A 42 -6.89 -6.88 -2.29
N PHE A 43 -6.52 -7.96 -1.60
CA PHE A 43 -5.12 -8.26 -1.35
C PHE A 43 -4.53 -8.99 -2.56
N HIS A 44 -3.47 -8.42 -3.11
CA HIS A 44 -2.77 -8.93 -4.29
C HIS A 44 -1.27 -8.85 -4.06
N ALA A 45 -0.61 -10.00 -4.08
CA ALA A 45 0.82 -10.11 -3.87
C ALA A 45 1.57 -9.67 -5.13
N VAL A 46 2.15 -8.47 -5.09
CA VAL A 46 2.71 -7.84 -6.29
C VAL A 46 3.93 -8.56 -6.86
N TYR A 47 4.71 -9.23 -6.02
CA TYR A 47 5.84 -10.05 -6.47
C TYR A 47 5.40 -11.24 -7.34
N GLN A 48 4.16 -11.74 -7.18
CA GLN A 48 3.61 -12.76 -8.07
C GLN A 48 3.46 -12.23 -9.50
N TYR A 49 3.34 -10.91 -9.70
CA TYR A 49 3.35 -10.29 -11.03
C TYR A 49 4.72 -10.30 -11.71
N PHE A 50 5.80 -10.44 -10.94
CA PHE A 50 7.17 -10.38 -11.43
C PHE A 50 7.86 -11.76 -11.46
N GLU A 51 7.44 -12.71 -10.61
CA GLU A 51 8.08 -14.02 -10.49
C GLU A 51 7.60 -15.06 -11.52
N ASP A 52 6.45 -14.87 -12.19
CA ASP A 52 5.91 -15.89 -13.10
C ASP A 52 5.91 -15.51 -14.60
N LYS A 53 6.77 -16.21 -15.35
CA LYS A 53 6.37 -16.86 -16.60
C LYS A 53 6.80 -18.34 -16.49
N PRO A 54 5.99 -19.37 -16.83
CA PRO A 54 4.71 -19.36 -17.56
C PRO A 54 3.64 -20.30 -16.94
N ALA A 55 2.58 -19.78 -16.34
CA ALA A 55 1.38 -20.58 -16.07
C ALA A 55 0.13 -19.73 -16.36
N CYS A 56 -0.53 -20.02 -17.49
CA CYS A 56 -1.77 -19.39 -17.96
C CYS A 56 -1.77 -17.85 -18.05
N PRO A 57 -1.31 -17.29 -19.18
CA PRO A 57 -1.34 -15.85 -19.47
C PRO A 57 -2.74 -15.20 -19.29
N GLY A 58 -3.81 -15.92 -19.63
CA GLY A 58 -5.12 -15.31 -19.84
C GLY A 58 -5.83 -14.76 -18.58
N SER A 59 -5.68 -15.38 -17.41
CA SER A 59 -6.31 -14.93 -16.17
C SER A 59 -5.41 -13.99 -15.39
N PHE A 60 -4.11 -14.28 -15.35
CA PHE A 60 -3.09 -13.49 -14.68
C PHE A 60 -2.95 -12.08 -15.30
N PHE A 61 -2.89 -11.98 -16.64
CA PHE A 61 -2.86 -10.67 -17.29
C PHE A 61 -4.16 -9.89 -17.06
N LYS A 62 -5.32 -10.55 -17.06
CA LYS A 62 -6.63 -9.89 -16.80
C LYS A 62 -6.77 -9.39 -15.38
N GLU A 63 -6.30 -10.13 -14.38
CA GLU A 63 -6.29 -9.67 -12.99
C GLU A 63 -5.33 -8.50 -12.82
N SER A 64 -4.10 -8.59 -13.37
CA SER A 64 -3.15 -7.49 -13.33
C SER A 64 -3.68 -6.23 -14.04
N GLU A 65 -4.37 -6.38 -15.18
CA GLU A 65 -4.99 -5.28 -15.92
C GLU A 65 -6.19 -4.69 -15.17
N SER A 66 -7.05 -5.54 -14.59
CA SER A 66 -8.18 -5.09 -13.75
C SER A 66 -7.70 -4.30 -12.55
N ILE A 67 -6.67 -4.77 -11.85
CA ILE A 67 -6.06 -4.09 -10.70
C ILE A 67 -5.42 -2.78 -11.15
N TRP A 68 -4.63 -2.80 -12.23
CA TRP A 68 -4.03 -1.60 -12.79
C TRP A 68 -5.08 -0.54 -13.13
N MET A 69 -6.19 -0.95 -13.75
CA MET A 69 -7.31 -0.07 -14.08
C MET A 69 -8.04 0.44 -12.84
N LYS A 70 -8.21 -0.36 -11.79
CA LYS A 70 -8.75 0.10 -10.50
C LYS A 70 -7.81 1.12 -9.85
N MET A 71 -6.52 0.82 -9.78
CA MET A 71 -5.49 1.69 -9.22
C MET A 71 -5.44 3.03 -9.97
N THR A 72 -5.41 3.00 -11.30
CA THR A 72 -5.40 4.21 -12.16
C THR A 72 -6.65 5.07 -11.96
N LYS A 73 -7.80 4.47 -11.64
CA LYS A 73 -9.05 5.21 -11.37
C LYS A 73 -9.08 5.81 -9.96
N THR A 74 -8.41 5.21 -8.99
CA THR A 74 -8.51 5.61 -7.58
C THR A 74 -7.35 6.50 -7.15
N LEU A 75 -6.15 6.31 -7.72
CA LEU A 75 -4.96 7.09 -7.39
C LEU A 75 -4.89 8.39 -8.19
N SER A 76 -4.23 9.37 -7.59
CA SER A 76 -3.74 10.57 -8.28
C SER A 76 -2.62 10.21 -9.28
N ASN A 77 -2.23 11.18 -10.10
CA ASN A 77 -1.08 11.01 -11.00
C ASN A 77 0.22 10.76 -10.20
N ASN A 78 0.47 11.49 -9.11
CA ASN A 78 1.69 11.20 -8.31
C ASN A 78 1.55 9.88 -7.54
N GLY A 79 0.34 9.45 -7.20
CA GLY A 79 0.09 8.13 -6.61
C GLY A 79 0.42 6.99 -7.57
N MET A 80 0.01 7.10 -8.83
CA MET A 80 0.37 6.14 -9.88
C MET A 80 1.87 6.16 -10.19
N ASP A 81 2.49 7.34 -10.24
CA ASP A 81 3.93 7.50 -10.45
C ASP A 81 4.74 6.87 -9.30
N PHE A 82 4.34 7.15 -8.06
CA PHE A 82 4.91 6.53 -6.86
C PHE A 82 4.79 5.01 -6.90
N PHE A 83 3.59 4.53 -7.24
CA PHE A 83 3.33 3.10 -7.36
C PHE A 83 4.25 2.45 -8.39
N GLY A 84 4.45 3.07 -9.56
CA GLY A 84 5.43 2.62 -10.56
C GLY A 84 6.85 2.49 -10.00
N HIS A 85 7.31 3.50 -9.25
CA HIS A 85 8.64 3.43 -8.64
C HIS A 85 8.78 2.32 -7.58
N LEU A 86 7.71 1.95 -6.88
CA LEU A 86 7.71 0.77 -6.00
C LEU A 86 7.88 -0.51 -6.81
N LEU A 87 7.16 -0.64 -7.93
CA LEU A 87 7.24 -1.80 -8.83
C LEU A 87 8.65 -1.97 -9.44
N ASP A 88 9.34 -0.87 -9.71
CA ASP A 88 10.71 -0.87 -10.22
C ASP A 88 11.76 -1.26 -9.18
N GLY A 89 11.37 -1.44 -7.90
CA GLY A 89 12.28 -1.71 -6.80
C GLY A 89 13.20 -0.53 -6.48
N THR A 90 12.71 0.70 -6.68
CA THR A 90 13.45 1.92 -6.37
C THR A 90 13.81 1.95 -4.88
N PRO A 91 15.08 2.20 -4.50
CA PRO A 91 15.47 2.22 -3.09
C PRO A 91 14.67 3.24 -2.28
N ALA A 92 14.25 2.83 -1.07
CA ALA A 92 13.37 3.61 -0.18
C ALA A 92 13.80 5.07 -0.01
N LYS A 93 15.12 5.33 0.14
CA LYS A 93 15.66 6.68 0.34
C LYS A 93 15.31 7.66 -0.78
N HIS A 94 15.11 7.19 -2.00
CA HIS A 94 14.74 8.02 -3.15
C HIS A 94 13.23 8.28 -3.19
N LEU A 95 12.44 7.43 -2.56
CA LEU A 95 10.98 7.52 -2.50
C LEU A 95 10.50 8.48 -1.42
N LEU A 96 11.27 8.71 -0.35
CA LEU A 96 10.85 9.51 0.82
C LEU A 96 10.46 10.96 0.50
N LYS A 97 10.95 11.51 -0.62
CA LYS A 97 10.66 12.88 -1.06
C LYS A 97 9.69 12.94 -2.23
N HIS A 98 9.04 11.82 -2.56
CA HIS A 98 8.14 11.74 -3.70
C HIS A 98 6.95 12.69 -3.54
N PRO A 99 6.51 13.41 -4.60
CA PRO A 99 5.39 14.35 -4.54
C PRO A 99 4.08 13.76 -3.99
N PHE A 100 3.88 12.45 -4.15
CA PHE A 100 2.76 11.70 -3.57
C PHE A 100 2.52 12.01 -2.08
N PHE A 101 3.59 12.10 -1.27
CA PHE A 101 3.45 12.36 0.17
C PHE A 101 3.07 13.81 0.50
N SER A 102 3.03 14.70 -0.48
CA SER A 102 2.69 16.12 -0.32
C SER A 102 1.33 16.49 -0.91
N GLU A 103 0.65 15.56 -1.59
CA GLU A 103 -0.63 15.82 -2.26
C GLU A 103 -1.75 16.16 -1.27
N ASP A 104 -1.77 15.50 -0.11
CA ASP A 104 -2.78 15.69 0.94
C ASP A 104 -2.16 16.26 2.22
N SER A 105 -1.52 17.42 2.11
CA SER A 105 -1.01 18.17 3.27
C SER A 105 -2.10 18.86 4.12
N GLU A 106 -3.38 18.65 3.81
CA GLU A 106 -4.50 18.98 4.70
C GLU A 106 -4.47 18.03 5.92
N PRO A 107 -4.23 18.53 7.14
CA PRO A 107 -4.06 17.69 8.31
C PRO A 107 -5.39 17.05 8.67
N TYR A 108 -5.60 15.78 8.32
CA TYR A 108 -6.45 14.75 8.96
C TYR A 108 -7.75 15.20 9.70
N ARG A 109 -8.37 16.33 9.35
CA ARG A 109 -9.58 16.86 10.02
C ARG A 109 -10.76 15.90 9.88
N SER A 110 -10.71 15.01 8.88
CA SER A 110 -11.75 14.00 8.64
C SER A 110 -11.56 12.68 9.42
N ALA A 111 -10.36 12.38 9.95
CA ALA A 111 -10.15 11.14 10.70
C ALA A 111 -10.79 11.18 12.10
N VAL A 112 -10.72 12.31 12.80
CA VAL A 112 -11.39 12.52 14.10
C VAL A 112 -12.93 12.37 13.98
N GLY A 113 -13.49 12.68 12.80
CA GLY A 113 -14.91 12.46 12.51
C GLY A 113 -15.27 10.99 12.27
N ARG A 114 -14.41 10.24 11.56
CA ARG A 114 -14.59 8.79 11.31
C ARG A 114 -14.32 7.94 12.54
N GLU A 115 -13.45 8.38 13.43
CA GLU A 115 -13.12 7.74 14.72
C GLU A 115 -14.36 7.55 15.59
N LYS A 116 -15.15 8.61 15.80
CA LYS A 116 -16.42 8.55 16.55
C LYS A 116 -17.40 7.55 15.93
N GLU A 117 -17.36 7.37 14.62
CA GLU A 117 -18.25 6.43 13.94
C GLU A 117 -17.76 4.98 14.07
N MET A 118 -16.45 4.72 13.95
CA MET A 118 -15.88 3.37 14.09
C MET A 118 -15.96 2.87 15.55
N VAL A 119 -15.60 3.70 16.54
CA VAL A 119 -15.75 3.37 17.96
C VAL A 119 -17.22 3.11 18.33
N ARG A 120 -18.16 3.89 17.77
CA ARG A 120 -19.60 3.69 17.99
C ARG A 120 -20.12 2.39 17.36
N ARG A 121 -19.54 1.94 16.24
CA ARG A 121 -19.89 0.65 15.62
C ARG A 121 -19.39 -0.53 16.46
N GLU A 122 -18.18 -0.46 17.00
CA GLU A 122 -17.64 -1.51 17.88
C GLU A 122 -18.39 -1.64 19.21
N HIS A 123 -18.83 -0.51 19.80
CA HIS A 123 -19.65 -0.54 21.01
C HIS A 123 -21.04 -1.16 20.79
N ARG A 124 -21.63 -0.97 19.60
CA ARG A 124 -22.92 -1.55 19.22
C ARG A 124 -22.87 -3.04 18.93
N THR A 125 -21.75 -3.58 18.45
CA THR A 125 -21.59 -5.01 18.20
C THR A 125 -21.23 -5.82 19.44
N ARG A 126 -20.91 -5.14 20.56
CA ARG A 126 -20.56 -5.76 21.86
C ARG A 126 -21.65 -5.64 22.93
N SER A 127 -22.80 -5.02 22.61
CA SER A 127 -23.98 -4.93 23.49
C SER A 127 -25.09 -5.83 22.97
#